data_AF-A0A1B8CZH7-F1
#
_entry.id   AF-A0A1B8CZH7-F1
#
_cell.length_a   1.000
_cell.length_b   1.000
_cell.length_c   1.000
_cell.angle_alpha   90.00
_cell.angle_beta   90.00
_cell.angle_gamma   90.00
#
_symmetry.space_group_name_H-M   'P 1'
#
loop_
_entity.id
_entity.type
_entity.pdbx_description
1 polymer ?
#
loop_
_entity_poly.entity_id
_entity_poly.type
_entity_poly.pdbx_seq_one_letter_code
_entity_poly.pdbx_strand_id
1 'polypeptide(L)'
;MPTFLIHGFRWYRISIRQYVATYDVEEASPDRTVTAASSQALLNSLYSLHDFIPPCQQPTSTSLSSSSTSTLTPPPSHSPIRADRRPGRGTKNRSLSPPRPLLLPRSANGAAAASPPLPLSPAERAFNAWSPVKLLEQHDILNPAISEPYAFVGDALVRISLSADIGAEIEAYESR
;
A
#
# COMPACT_ATOMS: atom_id res chain seq x y z
N MET A 1 4.07 13.05 -1.51
CA MET A 1 4.11 11.68 -2.04
C MET A 1 5.15 10.89 -1.28
N PRO A 2 4.90 9.63 -0.89
CA PRO A 2 5.95 8.80 -0.31
C PRO A 2 7.08 8.62 -1.34
N THR A 3 8.32 8.62 -0.85
CA THR A 3 9.51 8.31 -1.63
C THR A 3 10.04 6.98 -1.14
N PHE A 4 10.42 6.11 -2.06
CA PHE A 4 10.92 4.80 -1.74
C PHE A 4 12.32 4.59 -2.32
N LEU A 5 13.17 3.92 -1.56
CA LEU A 5 14.38 3.29 -2.06
C LEU A 5 14.04 1.81 -2.30
N ILE A 6 14.41 1.30 -3.47
CA ILE A 6 14.23 -0.10 -3.83
C ILE A 6 15.57 -0.68 -4.24
N HIS A 7 15.90 -1.86 -3.70
CA HIS A 7 16.98 -2.67 -4.23
C HIS A 7 16.36 -3.68 -5.22
N GLY A 8 16.76 -3.61 -6.48
CA GLY A 8 16.13 -4.37 -7.55
C GLY A 8 16.34 -3.73 -8.92
N PHE A 9 15.42 -4.00 -9.84
CA PHE A 9 15.50 -3.51 -11.21
C PHE A 9 14.22 -2.83 -11.68
N ARG A 10 14.39 -2.03 -12.74
CA ARG A 10 13.29 -1.34 -13.41
C ARG A 10 12.65 -2.26 -14.45
N TRP A 11 11.35 -2.52 -14.31
CA TRP A 11 10.56 -3.31 -15.23
C TRP A 11 9.72 -2.41 -16.14
N TYR A 12 10.08 -2.38 -17.42
CA TYR A 12 9.41 -1.56 -18.42
C TYR A 12 8.00 -2.07 -18.70
N ARG A 13 7.03 -1.16 -18.85
CA ARG A 13 5.63 -1.52 -19.15
C ARG A 13 5.48 -2.38 -20.39
N ILE A 14 6.24 -2.08 -21.45
CA ILE A 14 6.22 -2.90 -22.66
C ILE A 14 6.69 -4.34 -22.39
N SER A 15 7.71 -4.51 -21.53
CA SER A 15 8.20 -5.82 -21.12
C SER A 15 7.22 -6.53 -20.18
N ILE A 16 6.45 -5.80 -19.36
CA ILE A 16 5.38 -6.37 -18.53
C ILE A 16 4.26 -6.90 -19.42
N ARG A 17 3.79 -6.10 -20.39
CA ARG A 17 2.79 -6.53 -21.36
C ARG A 17 3.24 -7.78 -22.12
N GLN A 18 4.49 -7.78 -22.58
CA GLN A 18 5.07 -8.95 -23.24
C GLN A 18 5.13 -10.17 -22.31
N TYR A 19 5.54 -9.98 -21.05
CA TYR A 19 5.59 -11.05 -20.06
C TYR A 19 4.20 -11.67 -19.82
N VAL A 20 3.18 -10.82 -19.55
CA VAL A 20 1.80 -11.26 -19.33
C VAL A 20 1.27 -12.04 -20.54
N ALA A 21 1.53 -11.55 -21.76
CA ALA A 21 1.11 -12.24 -22.98
C ALA A 21 1.90 -13.54 -23.25
N THR A 22 3.18 -13.58 -22.91
CA THR A 22 4.04 -14.76 -23.17
C THR A 22 3.73 -15.91 -22.22
N TYR A 23 3.42 -15.59 -20.95
CA TYR A 23 3.16 -16.56 -19.90
C TYR A 23 1.67 -16.69 -19.54
N ASP A 24 0.79 -16.11 -20.34
CA ASP A 24 -0.67 -16.21 -20.21
C ASP A 24 -1.18 -15.91 -18.79
N VAL A 25 -0.76 -14.77 -18.24
CA VAL A 25 -1.06 -14.39 -16.85
C VAL A 25 -2.41 -13.66 -16.79
N GLU A 26 -3.50 -14.40 -16.91
CA GLU A 26 -4.88 -13.88 -17.07
C GLU A 26 -5.32 -12.84 -16.02
N GLU A 27 -4.97 -13.05 -14.75
CA GLU A 27 -5.35 -12.16 -13.63
C GLU A 27 -4.42 -10.93 -13.52
N ALA A 28 -3.36 -10.84 -14.33
CA ALA A 28 -2.45 -9.71 -14.32
C ALA A 28 -2.92 -8.59 -15.25
N SER A 29 -3.11 -7.39 -14.68
CA SER A 29 -3.27 -6.18 -15.48
C SER A 29 -1.89 -5.62 -15.80
N PRO A 30 -1.49 -5.56 -17.09
CA PRO A 30 -0.17 -5.06 -17.44
C PRO A 30 -0.02 -3.55 -17.20
N ASP A 31 -1.14 -2.83 -17.09
CA ASP A 31 -1.17 -1.39 -16.83
C ASP A 31 -1.17 -1.06 -15.32
N ARG A 32 -1.49 -2.04 -14.47
CA ARG A 32 -1.62 -1.87 -13.01
C ARG A 32 -1.11 -3.08 -12.22
N THR A 33 0.21 -3.19 -12.21
CA THR A 33 0.95 -4.28 -11.56
C THR A 33 0.80 -4.36 -10.05
N VAL A 34 0.47 -3.26 -9.37
CA VAL A 34 0.39 -3.18 -7.89
C VAL A 34 -1.04 -3.42 -7.36
N THR A 35 -2.02 -3.67 -8.23
CA THR A 35 -3.34 -4.13 -7.75
C THR A 35 -3.22 -5.50 -7.09
N ALA A 36 -4.06 -5.79 -6.09
CA ALA A 36 -3.96 -7.04 -5.32
C ALA A 36 -3.96 -8.29 -6.21
N ALA A 37 -4.96 -8.40 -7.11
CA ALA A 37 -5.06 -9.50 -8.07
C ALA A 37 -3.83 -9.58 -8.99
N SER A 38 -3.45 -8.47 -9.64
CA SER A 38 -2.33 -8.47 -10.57
C SER A 38 -1.01 -8.80 -9.91
N SER A 39 -0.77 -8.25 -8.71
CA SER A 39 0.49 -8.47 -8.01
C SER A 39 0.63 -9.93 -7.57
N GLN A 40 -0.47 -10.56 -7.12
CA GLN A 40 -0.49 -11.96 -6.76
C GLN A 40 -0.27 -12.86 -7.99
N ALA A 41 -0.93 -12.57 -9.11
CA ALA A 41 -0.79 -13.32 -10.35
C ALA A 41 0.65 -13.26 -10.90
N LEU A 42 1.24 -12.06 -10.93
CA LEU A 42 2.62 -11.86 -11.36
C LEU A 42 3.61 -12.59 -10.43
N LEU A 43 3.44 -12.48 -9.12
CA LEU A 43 4.31 -13.17 -8.17
C LEU A 43 4.20 -14.70 -8.31
N ASN A 44 3.00 -15.27 -8.42
CA ASN A 44 2.81 -16.69 -8.66
C ASN A 44 3.50 -17.17 -9.95
N SER A 45 3.39 -16.39 -11.01
CA SER A 45 4.07 -16.65 -12.28
C SER A 45 5.60 -16.63 -12.11
N LEU A 46 6.15 -15.64 -11.41
CA LEU A 46 7.59 -15.56 -11.12
C LEU A 46 8.10 -16.77 -10.33
N TYR A 47 7.39 -17.19 -9.27
CA TYR A 47 7.74 -18.41 -8.50
C TYR A 47 7.66 -19.69 -9.34
N SER A 48 6.76 -19.73 -10.32
CA SER A 48 6.60 -20.90 -11.19
C SER A 48 7.74 -21.00 -12.22
N LEU A 49 8.28 -19.87 -12.66
CA LEU A 49 9.32 -19.79 -13.70
C LEU A 49 10.74 -19.74 -13.14
N HIS A 50 10.92 -19.30 -11.90
CA HIS A 50 12.22 -19.02 -11.31
C HIS A 50 12.38 -19.74 -9.97
N ASP A 51 13.19 -20.79 -9.97
CA ASP A 51 13.51 -21.64 -8.82
C ASP A 51 14.49 -21.01 -7.83
N PHE A 52 15.24 -19.98 -8.27
CA PHE A 52 16.17 -19.23 -7.42
C PHE A 52 15.48 -18.26 -6.46
N ILE A 53 14.19 -17.98 -6.64
CA ILE A 53 13.45 -17.10 -5.74
C ILE A 53 13.17 -17.87 -4.45
N PRO A 54 13.62 -17.38 -3.27
CA PRO A 54 13.40 -18.07 -2.01
C PRO A 54 11.90 -18.37 -1.80
N PRO A 55 11.54 -19.62 -1.45
CA PRO A 55 10.14 -19.97 -1.25
C PRO A 55 9.59 -19.15 -0.09
N CYS A 56 8.36 -18.67 -0.24
CA CYS A 56 7.73 -17.88 0.80
C CYS A 56 6.39 -18.48 1.20
N GLN A 57 6.09 -18.42 2.49
CA GLN A 57 4.84 -18.93 3.04
C GLN A 57 3.70 -18.05 2.54
N GLN A 58 3.08 -18.43 1.42
CA GLN A 58 1.79 -17.88 1.05
C GLN A 58 0.86 -18.10 2.23
N PRO A 59 0.11 -17.08 2.69
CA PRO A 59 -0.96 -17.33 3.64
C PRO A 59 -1.90 -18.29 2.93
N THR A 60 -1.89 -19.54 3.38
CA THR A 60 -2.73 -20.62 2.82
C THR A 60 -4.14 -20.08 2.76
N SER A 61 -4.59 -19.77 1.55
CA SER A 61 -6.02 -19.61 1.31
C SER A 61 -6.58 -20.98 1.62
N THR A 62 -7.25 -21.10 2.76
CA THR A 62 -7.99 -22.29 3.14
C THR A 62 -8.76 -22.72 1.92
N SER A 63 -8.33 -23.83 1.30
CA SER A 63 -9.08 -24.52 0.26
C SER A 63 -10.44 -24.81 0.86
N LEU A 64 -11.43 -23.97 0.55
CA LEU A 64 -12.83 -24.24 0.80
C LEU A 64 -13.19 -25.38 -0.13
N SER A 65 -12.96 -26.60 0.37
CA SER A 65 -13.49 -27.83 -0.19
C SER A 65 -14.97 -27.60 -0.51
N SER A 66 -15.29 -27.75 -1.77
CA SER A 66 -16.63 -27.59 -2.33
C SER A 66 -17.53 -28.67 -1.74
N SER A 67 -18.31 -28.32 -0.73
CA SER A 67 -19.41 -29.15 -0.23
C SER A 67 -20.72 -28.48 -0.62
N SER A 68 -21.39 -29.09 -1.60
CA SER A 68 -22.64 -28.64 -2.21
C SER A 68 -23.83 -28.60 -1.24
N THR A 69 -24.66 -27.56 -1.38
CA THR A 69 -26.14 -27.49 -1.27
C THR A 69 -26.80 -27.98 0.05
N SER A 70 -27.56 -27.15 0.78
CA SER A 70 -29.03 -26.98 0.60
C SER A 70 -29.63 -25.87 1.51
N THR A 71 -30.45 -24.97 0.92
CA THR A 71 -31.78 -24.39 1.34
C THR A 71 -32.20 -24.38 2.84
N LEU A 72 -32.88 -23.41 3.48
CA LEU A 72 -33.86 -22.30 3.23
C LEU A 72 -33.78 -21.34 4.47
N THR A 73 -34.14 -20.04 4.52
CA THR A 73 -35.47 -19.37 4.60
C THR A 73 -35.25 -17.95 5.21
N PRO A 74 -36.04 -16.88 4.94
CA PRO A 74 -35.82 -15.51 5.48
C PRO A 74 -36.74 -15.15 6.68
N PRO A 75 -36.41 -14.13 7.51
CA PRO A 75 -37.35 -13.54 8.46
C PRO A 75 -37.91 -12.15 8.03
N PRO A 76 -39.15 -11.78 8.38
CA PRO A 76 -39.78 -10.51 8.04
C PRO A 76 -39.67 -9.40 9.13
N SER A 77 -39.88 -8.16 8.66
CA SER A 77 -40.22 -6.86 9.26
C SER A 77 -40.61 -6.76 10.75
N HIS A 78 -40.27 -5.63 11.40
CA HIS A 78 -41.23 -4.69 12.02
C HIS A 78 -40.54 -3.37 12.48
N SER A 79 -41.17 -2.24 12.16
CA SER A 79 -40.78 -0.84 12.43
C SER A 79 -41.22 -0.34 13.83
N PRO A 80 -40.74 0.84 14.27
CA PRO A 80 -41.62 1.84 14.88
C PRO A 80 -41.37 3.26 14.31
N ILE A 81 -42.37 4.02 13.87
CA ILE A 81 -43.37 4.84 14.59
C ILE A 81 -42.83 6.22 15.05
N ARG A 82 -43.71 7.22 14.91
CA ARG A 82 -43.50 8.62 14.50
C ARG A 82 -43.78 9.64 15.63
N ALA A 83 -42.96 10.68 15.67
CA ALA A 83 -43.18 12.13 15.94
C ALA A 83 -43.78 12.71 17.26
N ASP A 84 -43.07 13.78 17.69
CA ASP A 84 -43.50 15.14 18.11
C ASP A 84 -43.97 15.44 19.55
N ARG A 85 -43.20 16.27 20.27
CA ARG A 85 -43.60 17.60 20.80
C ARG A 85 -42.54 18.26 21.71
N ARG A 86 -42.23 19.53 21.40
CA ARG A 86 -41.57 20.61 22.21
C ARG A 86 -42.47 21.05 23.41
N PRO A 87 -42.14 22.08 24.28
CA PRO A 87 -40.94 22.95 24.42
C PRO A 87 -40.45 23.22 25.89
N GLY A 88 -39.38 24.01 26.07
CA GLY A 88 -39.09 24.77 27.31
C GLY A 88 -37.59 24.95 27.62
N ARG A 89 -36.97 26.08 27.25
CA ARG A 89 -36.69 27.28 28.08
C ARG A 89 -35.57 27.08 29.14
N GLY A 90 -34.42 27.74 28.96
CA GLY A 90 -33.38 27.82 29.99
C GLY A 90 -32.06 28.44 29.51
N THR A 91 -31.85 29.69 29.88
CA THR A 91 -30.77 30.62 29.51
C THR A 91 -29.49 30.40 30.36
N LYS A 92 -28.27 30.58 29.80
CA LYS A 92 -27.22 31.54 30.26
C LYS A 92 -25.76 31.17 29.86
N ASN A 93 -25.10 32.20 29.30
CA ASN A 93 -23.73 32.70 29.52
C ASN A 93 -22.49 31.99 28.92
N ARG A 94 -22.06 32.51 27.76
CA ARG A 94 -20.88 33.37 27.53
C ARG A 94 -19.64 33.14 28.44
N SER A 95 -18.52 32.74 27.83
CA SER A 95 -17.25 33.47 27.94
C SER A 95 -16.26 33.06 26.85
N LEU A 96 -15.67 34.07 26.21
CA LEU A 96 -14.64 34.02 25.18
C LEU A 96 -13.27 34.16 25.86
N SER A 97 -12.24 33.47 25.36
CA SER A 97 -10.84 33.83 25.63
C SER A 97 -9.97 33.67 24.37
N PRO A 98 -8.90 34.49 24.22
CA PRO A 98 -8.33 34.90 22.93
C PRO A 98 -7.13 34.05 22.46
N PRO A 99 -6.68 34.18 21.19
CA PRO A 99 -5.58 33.36 20.66
C PRO A 99 -4.20 33.89 21.11
N ARG A 100 -3.31 32.98 21.49
CA ARG A 100 -1.92 33.26 21.88
C ARG A 100 -1.01 33.11 20.66
N PRO A 101 -0.22 34.11 20.25
CA PRO A 101 0.72 33.97 19.13
C PRO A 101 2.01 33.31 19.64
N LEU A 102 2.36 32.14 19.09
CA LEU A 102 3.64 31.50 19.36
C LEU A 102 4.55 31.65 18.13
N LEU A 103 5.44 32.64 18.27
CA LEU A 103 6.79 32.79 17.75
C LEU A 103 7.30 31.70 16.80
N LEU A 104 7.73 32.11 15.59
CA LEU A 104 8.57 31.30 14.70
C LEU A 104 9.89 30.92 15.41
N PRO A 105 10.31 29.65 15.38
CA PRO A 105 11.69 29.29 15.63
C PRO A 105 12.57 29.72 14.46
N ARG A 106 13.56 30.55 14.79
CA ARG A 106 14.65 31.01 13.95
C ARG A 106 15.60 29.86 13.62
N SER A 107 16.11 29.90 12.38
CA SER A 107 17.14 29.06 11.76
C SER A 107 18.20 28.48 12.72
N ALA A 108 18.40 27.16 12.60
CA ALA A 108 19.62 26.48 13.02
C ALA A 108 20.11 25.59 11.86
N ASN A 109 21.00 26.13 11.02
CA ASN A 109 21.92 25.29 10.26
C ASN A 109 22.88 24.65 11.25
N GLY A 110 22.74 23.34 11.49
CA GLY A 110 23.65 22.58 12.33
C GLY A 110 23.17 21.13 12.48
N ALA A 111 23.85 20.22 11.81
CA ALA A 111 23.69 18.76 11.86
C ALA A 111 22.26 18.26 11.59
N ALA A 112 21.95 18.00 10.31
CA ALA A 112 20.84 17.14 9.96
C ALA A 112 21.12 15.75 10.54
N ALA A 113 20.62 15.49 11.75
CA ALA A 113 20.48 14.14 12.27
C ALA A 113 19.76 13.35 11.17
N ALA A 114 20.39 12.27 10.70
CA ALA A 114 19.78 11.32 9.77
C ALA A 114 18.40 10.97 10.33
N SER A 115 17.37 11.51 9.71
CA SER A 115 16.00 11.19 10.13
C SER A 115 15.84 9.70 9.86
N PRO A 116 15.44 8.89 10.85
CA PRO A 116 15.35 7.46 10.66
C PRO A 116 14.42 7.17 9.47
N PRO A 117 14.72 6.13 8.65
CA PRO A 117 13.87 5.77 7.53
C PRO A 117 12.43 5.65 8.01
N LEU A 118 11.51 6.28 7.28
CA LEU A 118 10.11 6.24 7.67
C LEU A 118 9.64 4.80 7.55
N PRO A 119 9.13 4.19 8.62
CA PRO A 119 8.60 2.84 8.51
C PRO A 119 7.48 2.82 7.49
N LEU A 120 7.42 1.76 6.68
CA LEU A 120 6.27 1.47 5.85
C LEU A 120 5.00 1.50 6.70
N SER A 121 3.92 2.04 6.17
CA SER A 121 2.61 1.95 6.79
C SER A 121 2.19 0.47 6.94
N PRO A 122 1.26 0.14 7.84
CA PRO A 122 0.78 -1.23 7.99
C PRO A 122 0.25 -1.82 6.68
N ALA A 123 -0.44 -1.02 5.87
CA ALA A 123 -0.96 -1.44 4.56
C ALA A 123 0.17 -1.73 3.56
N GLU A 124 1.17 -0.86 3.47
CA GLU A 124 2.33 -1.06 2.58
C GLU A 124 3.18 -2.26 3.01
N ARG A 125 3.32 -2.49 4.32
CA ARG A 125 4.03 -3.66 4.84
C ARG A 125 3.25 -4.95 4.60
N ALA A 126 1.92 -4.91 4.70
CA ALA A 126 1.05 -6.05 4.45
C ALA A 126 0.97 -6.40 2.96
N PHE A 127 1.05 -5.39 2.09
CA PHE A 127 1.03 -5.57 0.64
C PHE A 127 2.17 -6.49 0.19
N ASN A 128 1.81 -7.70 -0.24
CA ASN A 128 2.74 -8.77 -0.61
C ASN A 128 3.82 -9.06 0.46
N ALA A 129 3.47 -8.92 1.73
CA ALA A 129 4.34 -9.30 2.86
C ALA A 129 4.84 -10.75 2.73
N TRP A 130 3.99 -11.59 2.16
CA TRP A 130 4.20 -13.01 1.94
C TRP A 130 5.20 -13.36 0.85
N SER A 131 5.78 -12.40 0.13
CA SER A 131 6.78 -12.66 -0.92
C SER A 131 8.04 -11.83 -0.65
N PRO A 132 9.27 -12.40 -0.72
CA PRO A 132 10.51 -11.63 -0.78
C PRO A 132 10.51 -10.63 -1.94
N VAL A 133 9.92 -11.00 -3.08
CA VAL A 133 9.78 -10.09 -4.23
C VAL A 133 8.69 -9.06 -3.97
N LYS A 134 9.05 -7.78 -4.07
CA LYS A 134 8.21 -6.60 -3.94
C LYS A 134 8.01 -5.95 -5.30
N LEU A 135 6.76 -5.55 -5.56
CA LEU A 135 6.37 -4.78 -6.73
C LEU A 135 6.05 -3.36 -6.30
N LEU A 136 6.65 -2.38 -6.96
CA LEU A 136 6.37 -0.96 -6.76
C LEU A 136 6.02 -0.32 -8.10
N GLU A 137 5.01 0.54 -8.08
CA GLU A 137 4.53 1.24 -9.25
C GLU A 137 4.88 2.72 -9.12
N GLN A 138 5.41 3.30 -10.20
CA GLN A 138 5.62 4.73 -10.25
C GLN A 138 4.25 5.43 -10.35
N HIS A 139 3.97 6.30 -9.38
CA HIS A 139 2.74 7.08 -9.34
C HIS A 139 2.85 8.34 -10.19
N ASP A 140 1.92 8.54 -11.11
CA ASP A 140 1.72 9.80 -11.82
C ASP A 140 0.54 10.56 -11.22
N ILE A 141 0.78 11.81 -10.83
CA ILE A 141 -0.23 12.71 -10.26
C ILE A 141 -1.15 13.25 -11.35
N LEU A 142 -0.64 13.40 -12.58
CA LEU A 142 -1.39 13.98 -13.70
C LEU A 142 -2.29 12.95 -14.37
N ASN A 143 -1.91 11.67 -14.33
CA ASN A 143 -2.71 10.59 -14.88
C ASN A 143 -2.75 9.38 -13.93
N PRO A 144 -3.60 9.38 -12.89
CA PRO A 144 -3.68 8.26 -11.95
C PRO A 144 -4.24 6.98 -12.58
N ALA A 145 -4.85 7.06 -13.76
CA ALA A 145 -5.43 5.91 -14.46
C ALA A 145 -4.36 5.04 -15.14
N ILE A 146 -3.23 5.63 -15.52
CA ILE A 146 -2.14 4.94 -16.23
C ILE A 146 -0.88 5.06 -15.39
N SER A 147 -0.29 3.93 -15.01
CA SER A 147 1.01 3.97 -14.37
C SER A 147 2.08 4.42 -15.38
N GLU A 148 3.04 5.21 -14.90
CA GLU A 148 4.21 5.63 -15.66
C GLU A 148 4.94 4.43 -16.32
N PRO A 149 5.83 4.66 -17.31
CA PRO A 149 6.45 3.61 -18.13
C PRO A 149 7.25 2.53 -17.36
N TYR A 150 7.35 2.65 -16.04
CA TYR A 150 8.11 1.77 -15.16
C TYR A 150 7.29 1.27 -13.97
N ALA A 151 7.39 -0.03 -13.72
CA ALA A 151 7.33 -0.58 -12.37
C ALA A 151 8.74 -0.96 -11.93
N PHE A 152 8.86 -1.27 -10.64
CA PHE A 152 10.10 -1.76 -10.05
C PHE A 152 9.81 -3.10 -9.38
N VAL A 153 10.75 -4.02 -9.56
CA VAL A 153 10.75 -5.34 -8.95
C VAL A 153 12.01 -5.42 -8.12
N GLY A 154 11.87 -5.76 -6.84
CA GLY A 154 13.01 -5.79 -5.93
C GLY A 154 12.78 -6.71 -4.76
N ASP A 155 13.82 -6.96 -4.00
CA ASP A 155 13.79 -7.78 -2.79
C ASP A 155 13.72 -6.93 -1.51
N ALA A 156 14.13 -5.66 -1.58
CA ALA A 156 13.97 -4.69 -0.51
C ALA A 156 13.28 -3.40 -0.97
N LEU A 157 12.34 -2.92 -0.14
CA LEU A 157 11.60 -1.68 -0.35
C LEU A 157 11.54 -0.91 0.98
N VAL A 158 12.07 0.31 1.00
CA VAL A 158 12.13 1.17 2.20
C VAL A 158 11.56 2.54 1.85
N ARG A 159 10.73 3.10 2.74
CA ARG A 159 10.25 4.47 2.58
C ARG A 159 11.26 5.45 3.18
N ILE A 160 11.64 6.44 2.40
CA ILE A 160 12.67 7.42 2.77
C ILE A 160 12.10 8.84 2.75
N SER A 161 12.79 9.74 3.44
CA SER A 161 12.59 11.18 3.28
C SER A 161 13.37 11.68 2.06
N LEU A 162 13.03 12.88 1.57
CA LEU A 162 13.76 13.50 0.44
C LEU A 162 15.20 13.90 0.79
N SER A 163 15.57 13.86 2.07
CA SER A 163 16.90 14.18 2.58
C SER A 163 17.60 12.97 3.20
N ALA A 164 17.16 11.75 2.87
CA ALA A 164 17.79 10.54 3.37
C ALA A 164 19.21 10.37 2.80
N ASP A 165 20.11 9.84 3.61
CA ASP A 165 21.45 9.46 3.17
C ASP A 165 21.40 8.10 2.46
N ILE A 166 21.55 8.12 1.13
CA ILE A 166 21.49 6.94 0.30
C ILE A 166 22.63 5.97 0.64
N GLY A 167 23.82 6.47 1.01
CA GLY A 167 24.96 5.61 1.34
C GLY A 167 24.70 4.78 2.59
N ALA A 168 24.15 5.41 3.64
CA ALA A 168 23.76 4.73 4.86
C ALA A 168 22.66 3.69 4.64
N GLU A 169 21.68 3.97 3.76
CA GLU A 169 20.61 3.01 3.43
C GLU A 169 21.13 1.81 2.61
N ILE A 170 22.13 2.02 1.73
CA ILE A 170 22.80 0.94 1.00
C ILE A 170 23.55 0.03 1.98
N GLU A 171 24.36 0.61 2.88
CA GLU A 171 25.12 -0.15 3.89
C GLU A 171 24.16 -0.94 4.82
N ALA A 172 23.05 -0.32 5.22
CA ALA A 172 22.02 -0.99 6.00
C ALA A 172 21.37 -2.17 5.27
N TYR A 173 21.19 -2.08 3.95
CA TYR A 173 20.69 -3.18 3.13
C TYR A 173 21.74 -4.30 3.00
N GLU A 174 23.00 -3.97 2.72
CA GLU A 174 24.10 -4.94 2.55
C GLU A 174 24.42 -5.72 3.84
N SER A 175 24.08 -5.16 5.01
CA SER A 175 24.28 -5.81 6.31
C SER A 175 23.21 -6.84 6.73
N ARG A 176 22.18 -7.08 5.91
CA ARG A 176 21.04 -7.97 6.23
C ARG A 176 21.31 -9.45 6.00
#